data_AF-A0A2D5ZKK1-F1
#
_entry.id   AF-A0A2D5ZKK1-F1
#
_cell.length_a   1.000
_cell.length_b   1.000
_cell.length_c   1.000
_cell.angle_alpha   90.00
_cell.angle_beta   90.00
_cell.angle_gamma   90.00
#
_symmetry.space_group_name_H-M   'P 1'
#
loop_
_entity.id
_entity.type
_entity.pdbx_description
1 polymer ?
#
loop_
_entity_poly.entity_id
_entity_poly.type
_entity_poly.pdbx_seq_one_letter_code
_entity_poly.pdbx_strand_id
1 'polypeptide(L)'
;MVNERDTRVIDAEFAFCGPMGFDLGAILENLVLNHLSHFAHTPDPTDRRENQAYLLDLVSEVWSEFARKFETLWIENNRGELVPEPYWRFAGGEEAFAEFRRRYMADLLQDTTGHGGAKMLRRMMGIVSIWDLMSIEDLDERAVAERLAIRIGTRWVVERARITSVEDLVGIVVDETREVEE
;
A
#
# COMPACT_ATOMS: atom_id res chain seq x y z
N MET A 1 -9.36 -10.87 -9.55
CA MET A 1 -9.93 -10.86 -10.93
C MET A 1 -10.80 -9.63 -11.09
N VAL A 2 -10.75 -8.97 -12.24
CA VAL A 2 -11.42 -7.68 -12.44
C VAL A 2 -12.00 -7.58 -13.85
N ASN A 3 -13.08 -6.82 -13.99
CA ASN A 3 -13.57 -6.22 -15.22
C ASN A 3 -14.11 -4.81 -14.91
N GLU A 4 -14.68 -4.12 -15.89
CA GLU A 4 -15.20 -2.74 -15.74
C GLU A 4 -16.22 -2.54 -14.60
N ARG A 5 -16.89 -3.60 -14.13
CA ARG A 5 -18.02 -3.52 -13.18
C ARG A 5 -17.89 -4.43 -11.96
N ASP A 6 -16.91 -5.32 -11.93
CA ASP A 6 -16.78 -6.33 -10.89
C ASP A 6 -15.31 -6.54 -10.52
N THR A 7 -15.04 -6.64 -9.22
CA THR A 7 -13.73 -6.95 -8.65
C THR A 7 -13.89 -8.05 -7.63
N ARG A 8 -13.20 -9.17 -7.85
CA ARG A 8 -13.24 -10.34 -6.97
C ARG A 8 -11.85 -10.71 -6.48
N VAL A 9 -11.72 -10.82 -5.17
CA VAL A 9 -10.55 -11.39 -4.50
C VAL A 9 -10.71 -12.91 -4.49
N ILE A 10 -9.65 -13.60 -4.85
CA ILE A 10 -9.58 -15.07 -4.93
C ILE A 10 -8.33 -15.55 -4.18
N ASP A 11 -8.17 -16.86 -4.08
CA ASP A 11 -6.92 -17.49 -3.63
C ASP A 11 -6.52 -17.15 -2.18
N ALA A 12 -7.48 -17.24 -1.26
CA ALA A 12 -7.28 -17.03 0.17
C ALA A 12 -6.69 -18.27 0.89
N GLU A 13 -5.88 -19.08 0.21
CA GLU A 13 -5.34 -20.33 0.77
C GLU A 13 -4.34 -20.12 1.93
N PHE A 14 -3.75 -18.92 2.01
CA PHE A 14 -2.84 -18.51 3.09
C PHE A 14 -3.56 -17.83 4.26
N ALA A 15 -4.87 -17.96 4.40
CA ALA A 15 -5.63 -17.30 5.45
C ALA A 15 -5.29 -17.83 6.86
N PHE A 16 -4.91 -16.92 7.76
CA PHE A 16 -4.78 -17.17 9.20
C PHE A 16 -4.98 -15.85 9.97
N CYS A 17 -5.03 -15.90 11.31
CA CYS A 17 -5.10 -14.70 12.14
C CYS A 17 -3.73 -14.00 12.19
N GLY A 18 -3.50 -13.08 11.24
CA GLY A 18 -2.28 -12.29 11.12
C GLY A 18 -2.51 -10.77 11.22
N PRO A 19 -1.44 -9.96 11.05
CA PRO A 19 -1.55 -8.51 11.07
C PRO A 19 -2.30 -8.00 9.83
N MET A 20 -3.29 -7.12 10.03
CA MET A 20 -4.13 -6.57 8.95
C MET A 20 -3.30 -5.83 7.88
N GLY A 21 -2.21 -5.17 8.29
CA GLY A 21 -1.33 -4.46 7.38
C GLY A 21 -0.65 -5.36 6.33
N PHE A 22 -0.62 -6.68 6.54
CA PHE A 22 -0.04 -7.61 5.57
C PHE A 22 -0.82 -7.67 4.25
N ASP A 23 -2.15 -7.61 4.32
CA ASP A 23 -3.02 -7.68 3.14
C ASP A 23 -3.06 -6.34 2.41
N LEU A 24 -3.22 -5.25 3.15
CA LEU A 24 -3.16 -3.89 2.62
C LEU A 24 -1.80 -3.63 1.95
N GLY A 25 -0.71 -4.01 2.62
CA GLY A 25 0.63 -3.87 2.08
C GLY A 25 0.81 -4.64 0.78
N ALA A 26 0.19 -5.81 0.65
CA ALA A 26 0.20 -6.60 -0.59
C ALA A 26 -0.50 -5.88 -1.75
N ILE A 27 -1.63 -5.24 -1.48
CA ILE A 27 -2.39 -4.53 -2.51
C ILE A 27 -1.59 -3.30 -2.98
N LEU A 28 -1.17 -2.46 -2.03
CA LEU A 28 -0.50 -1.20 -2.36
C LEU A 28 0.86 -1.44 -3.04
N GLU A 29 1.66 -2.42 -2.59
CA GLU A 29 2.96 -2.70 -3.20
C GLU A 29 2.84 -3.19 -4.65
N ASN A 30 1.84 -4.02 -4.98
CA ASN A 30 1.67 -4.50 -6.35
C ASN A 30 1.21 -3.38 -7.30
N LEU A 31 0.42 -2.41 -6.83
CA LEU A 31 0.09 -1.21 -7.62
C LEU A 31 1.33 -0.35 -7.91
N VAL A 32 2.21 -0.18 -6.91
CA VAL A 32 3.48 0.52 -7.11
C VAL A 32 4.41 -0.26 -8.06
N LEU A 33 4.50 -1.58 -7.94
CA LEU A 33 5.29 -2.38 -8.88
C LEU A 33 4.75 -2.29 -10.32
N ASN A 34 3.43 -2.24 -10.49
CA ASN A 34 2.81 -1.99 -11.79
C ASN A 34 3.18 -0.60 -12.33
N HIS A 35 3.15 0.44 -11.48
CA HIS A 35 3.60 1.79 -11.83
C HIS A 35 5.05 1.80 -12.33
N LEU A 36 5.95 1.05 -11.68
CA LEU A 36 7.35 0.95 -12.11
C LEU A 36 7.51 0.19 -13.43
N SER A 37 6.65 -0.79 -13.71
CA SER A 37 6.72 -1.57 -14.95
C SER A 37 6.46 -0.74 -16.21
N HIS A 38 5.74 0.39 -16.08
CA HIS A 38 5.46 1.30 -17.19
C HIS A 38 6.70 2.02 -17.73
N PHE A 39 7.82 2.05 -16.99
CA PHE A 39 9.09 2.53 -17.53
C PHE A 39 9.55 1.72 -18.77
N ALA A 40 9.18 0.45 -18.85
CA ALA A 40 9.45 -0.41 -20.01
C ALA A 40 8.19 -0.63 -20.86
N HIS A 41 7.05 -0.97 -20.24
CA HIS A 41 5.84 -1.38 -20.97
C HIS A 41 5.12 -0.25 -21.72
N THR A 42 5.41 1.01 -21.40
CA THR A 42 4.77 2.17 -22.04
C THR A 42 5.85 3.11 -22.58
N PRO A 43 6.29 2.91 -23.85
CA PRO A 43 7.35 3.70 -24.44
C PRO A 43 6.97 5.17 -24.67
N ASP A 44 5.69 5.46 -24.93
CA ASP A 44 5.23 6.84 -25.08
C ASP A 44 5.29 7.58 -23.73
N PRO A 45 6.05 8.69 -23.61
CA PRO A 45 6.21 9.38 -22.33
C PRO A 45 4.94 10.02 -21.79
N THR A 46 3.99 10.38 -22.65
CA THR A 46 2.71 11.00 -22.23
C THR A 46 1.82 9.92 -21.64
N ASP A 47 1.61 8.83 -22.39
CA ASP A 47 0.81 7.69 -21.93
C ASP A 47 1.40 7.08 -20.65
N ARG A 48 2.74 7.01 -20.57
CA ARG A 48 3.45 6.51 -19.39
C ARG A 48 3.10 7.33 -18.15
N ARG A 49 3.23 8.66 -18.24
CA ARG A 49 2.94 9.57 -17.12
C ARG A 49 1.48 9.47 -16.68
N GLU A 50 0.55 9.36 -17.62
CA GLU A 50 -0.88 9.20 -17.31
C GLU A 50 -1.16 7.89 -16.56
N ASN A 51 -0.62 6.76 -17.04
CA ASN A 51 -0.76 5.47 -16.37
C ASN A 51 -0.10 5.46 -14.99
N GLN A 52 1.10 6.02 -14.89
CA GLN A 52 1.85 6.11 -13.64
C GLN A 52 1.13 6.97 -12.60
N ALA A 53 0.58 8.12 -13.00
CA ALA A 53 -0.22 8.98 -12.13
C ALA A 53 -1.50 8.26 -11.67
N TYR A 54 -2.22 7.63 -12.59
CA TYR A 54 -3.42 6.84 -12.26
C TYR A 54 -3.15 5.78 -11.19
N LEU A 55 -2.03 5.06 -11.27
CA LEU A 55 -1.69 4.01 -10.31
C LEU A 55 -1.34 4.57 -8.92
N LEU A 56 -0.68 5.72 -8.84
CA LEU A 56 -0.37 6.38 -7.55
C LEU A 56 -1.63 7.01 -6.92
N ASP A 57 -2.52 7.56 -7.74
CA ASP A 57 -3.83 8.02 -7.29
C ASP A 57 -4.63 6.84 -6.74
N LEU A 58 -4.63 5.69 -7.43
CA LEU A 58 -5.32 4.48 -6.98
C LEU A 58 -4.76 3.94 -5.65
N VAL A 59 -3.45 4.02 -5.41
CA VAL A 59 -2.84 3.70 -4.10
C VAL A 59 -3.44 4.57 -2.99
N SER A 60 -3.52 5.87 -3.24
CA SER A 60 -4.08 6.85 -2.30
C SER A 60 -5.57 6.63 -2.05
N GLU A 61 -6.34 6.35 -3.11
CA GLU A 61 -7.77 6.07 -3.05
C GLU A 61 -8.08 4.77 -2.30
N VAL A 62 -7.33 3.69 -2.56
CA VAL A 62 -7.51 2.40 -1.88
C VAL A 62 -7.33 2.56 -0.37
N TRP A 63 -6.27 3.25 0.06
CA TRP A 63 -6.05 3.52 1.48
C TRP A 63 -7.16 4.40 2.07
N SER A 64 -7.50 5.50 1.40
CA SER A 64 -8.48 6.47 1.89
C SER A 64 -9.88 5.85 2.04
N GLU A 65 -10.31 5.06 1.06
CA GLU A 65 -11.60 4.36 1.12
C GLU A 65 -11.59 3.22 2.14
N PHE A 66 -10.47 2.50 2.29
CA PHE A 66 -10.32 1.53 3.36
C PHE A 66 -10.47 2.21 4.73
N ALA A 67 -9.69 3.27 5.00
CA ALA A 67 -9.69 3.98 6.27
C ALA A 67 -11.08 4.52 6.61
N ARG A 68 -11.75 5.16 5.64
CA ARG A 68 -13.11 5.69 5.80
C ARG A 68 -14.13 4.60 6.12
N LYS A 69 -14.12 3.49 5.38
CA LYS A 69 -15.06 2.37 5.59
C LYS A 69 -14.78 1.65 6.91
N PHE A 70 -13.51 1.43 7.23
CA PHE A 70 -13.08 0.80 8.48
C PHE A 70 -13.50 1.62 9.69
N GLU A 71 -13.27 2.93 9.67
CA GLU A 71 -13.70 3.82 10.76
C GLU A 71 -15.22 3.84 10.91
N THR A 72 -15.96 3.93 9.80
CA THR A 72 -17.43 3.91 9.79
C THR A 72 -17.94 2.63 10.46
N LEU A 73 -17.43 1.47 10.04
CA LEU A 73 -17.78 0.18 10.62
C LEU A 73 -17.43 0.11 12.11
N TRP A 74 -16.28 0.66 12.52
CA TRP A 74 -15.88 0.68 13.92
C TRP A 74 -16.85 1.51 14.77
N ILE A 75 -17.17 2.73 14.35
CA ILE A 75 -18.10 3.61 15.07
C ILE A 75 -19.47 2.95 15.22
N GLU A 76 -19.98 2.37 14.14
CA GLU A 76 -21.29 1.71 14.12
C GLU A 76 -21.33 0.41 14.93
N ASN A 77 -20.19 -0.29 15.06
CA ASN A 77 -20.13 -1.64 15.60
C ASN A 77 -19.14 -1.79 16.78
N ASN A 78 -18.97 -0.75 17.60
CA ASN A 78 -18.06 -0.78 18.77
C ASN A 78 -18.58 -1.62 19.96
N ARG A 79 -18.82 -2.90 19.72
CA ARG A 79 -19.37 -3.87 20.70
C ARG A 79 -18.43 -5.05 20.98
N GLY A 80 -17.18 -4.96 20.54
CA GLY A 80 -16.19 -6.02 20.71
C GLY A 80 -15.71 -6.17 22.15
N GLU A 81 -15.21 -7.36 22.51
CA GLU A 81 -14.83 -7.70 23.89
C GLU A 81 -13.56 -7.00 24.38
N LEU A 82 -12.67 -6.59 23.47
CA LEU A 82 -11.38 -5.99 23.83
C LEU A 82 -11.50 -4.53 24.30
N VAL A 83 -12.32 -3.72 23.64
CA VAL A 83 -12.49 -2.29 23.96
C VAL A 83 -13.96 -1.86 23.83
N PRO A 84 -14.88 -2.42 24.63
CA PRO A 84 -16.31 -2.17 24.51
C PRO A 84 -16.70 -0.76 24.98
N GLU A 85 -17.89 -0.31 24.57
CA GLU A 85 -18.49 0.99 24.93
C GLU A 85 -18.35 1.41 26.41
N PRO A 86 -18.47 0.52 27.42
CA PRO A 86 -18.25 0.89 28.82
C PRO A 86 -16.86 1.46 29.16
N TYR A 87 -15.80 1.14 28.41
CA TYR A 87 -14.45 1.71 28.62
C TYR A 87 -14.43 3.23 28.44
N TRP A 88 -15.36 3.75 27.64
CA TRP A 88 -15.43 5.16 27.27
C TRP A 88 -16.47 5.94 28.10
N ARG A 89 -17.09 5.32 29.11
CA ARG A 89 -18.12 5.96 29.96
C ARG A 89 -17.50 6.85 31.04
N PHE A 90 -16.85 7.92 30.62
CA PHE A 90 -16.30 8.97 31.48
C PHE A 90 -16.35 10.33 30.74
N ALA A 91 -16.17 11.43 31.48
CA ALA A 91 -16.14 12.76 30.88
C ALA A 91 -14.94 12.90 29.92
N GLY A 92 -15.19 13.14 28.63
CA GLY A 92 -14.15 13.16 27.58
C GLY A 92 -13.92 11.81 26.89
N GLY A 93 -14.77 10.81 27.15
CA GLY A 93 -14.59 9.45 26.62
C GLY A 93 -14.81 9.33 25.11
N GLU A 94 -15.67 10.15 24.52
CA GLU A 94 -15.89 10.17 23.06
C GLU A 94 -14.65 10.68 22.32
N GLU A 95 -14.01 11.74 22.84
CA GLU A 95 -12.78 12.31 22.32
C GLU A 95 -11.61 11.34 22.49
N ALA A 96 -11.54 10.65 23.64
CA ALA A 96 -10.54 9.61 23.88
C ALA A 96 -10.72 8.42 22.93
N PHE A 97 -11.97 8.02 22.65
CA PHE A 97 -12.27 6.95 21.69
C PHE A 97 -11.88 7.36 20.27
N ALA A 98 -12.18 8.60 19.86
CA ALA A 98 -11.77 9.13 18.57
C ALA A 98 -10.23 9.17 18.42
N GLU A 99 -9.52 9.61 19.46
CA GLU A 99 -8.05 9.62 19.47
C GLU A 99 -7.47 8.19 19.40
N PHE A 100 -8.06 7.24 20.12
CA PHE A 100 -7.65 5.84 20.07
C PHE A 100 -7.75 5.28 18.65
N ARG A 101 -8.88 5.50 17.96
CA ARG A 101 -9.06 5.08 16.55
C ARG A 101 -8.05 5.77 15.63
N ARG A 102 -7.83 7.08 15.78
CA ARG A 102 -6.84 7.82 14.98
C ARG A 102 -5.44 7.21 15.10
N ARG A 103 -4.99 6.92 16.32
CA ARG A 103 -3.69 6.27 16.56
C ARG A 103 -3.63 4.88 15.95
N TYR A 104 -4.67 4.08 16.13
CA TYR A 104 -4.75 2.75 15.52
C TYR A 104 -4.62 2.80 14.00
N MET A 105 -5.31 3.75 13.35
CA MET A 105 -5.23 3.90 11.90
C MET A 105 -3.84 4.38 11.44
N ALA A 106 -3.18 5.25 12.21
CA ALA A 106 -1.80 5.64 11.95
C ALA A 106 -0.84 4.44 12.07
N ASP A 107 -0.93 3.68 13.16
CA ASP A 107 -0.10 2.48 13.37
C ASP A 107 -0.35 1.44 12.26
N LEU A 108 -1.60 1.25 11.85
CA LEU A 108 -1.96 0.34 10.75
C LEU A 108 -1.36 0.79 9.41
N LEU A 109 -1.27 2.09 9.14
CA LEU A 109 -0.60 2.60 7.93
C LEU A 109 0.90 2.27 7.96
N GLN A 110 1.55 2.43 9.11
CA GLN A 110 2.96 2.12 9.27
C GLN A 110 3.24 0.62 9.10
N ASP A 111 2.40 -0.24 9.67
CA ASP A 111 2.46 -1.70 9.47
C ASP A 111 2.22 -2.07 8.01
N THR A 112 1.21 -1.47 7.37
CA THR A 112 0.91 -1.62 5.94
C THR A 112 2.13 -1.28 5.08
N THR A 113 2.78 -0.15 5.36
CA THR A 113 3.98 0.32 4.66
C THR A 113 5.14 -0.67 4.84
N GLY A 114 5.39 -1.09 6.09
CA GLY A 114 6.47 -2.03 6.40
C GLY A 114 6.29 -3.40 5.72
N HIS A 115 5.07 -3.94 5.76
CA HIS A 115 4.76 -5.19 5.07
C HIS A 115 4.81 -5.05 3.55
N GLY A 116 4.31 -3.94 3.00
CA GLY A 116 4.43 -3.65 1.56
C GLY A 116 5.88 -3.60 1.11
N GLY A 117 6.75 -2.91 1.86
CA GLY A 117 8.18 -2.83 1.55
C GLY A 117 8.88 -4.18 1.63
N ALA A 118 8.58 -4.99 2.67
CA ALA A 118 9.10 -6.35 2.78
C ALA A 118 8.65 -7.25 1.62
N LYS A 119 7.38 -7.10 1.19
CA LYS A 119 6.84 -7.84 0.03
C LYS A 119 7.55 -7.44 -1.26
N MET A 120 7.72 -6.14 -1.50
CA MET A 120 8.44 -5.60 -2.64
C MET A 120 9.87 -6.16 -2.71
N LEU A 121 10.61 -6.11 -1.60
CA LEU A 121 11.98 -6.63 -1.51
C LEU A 121 12.07 -8.14 -1.79
N ARG A 122 11.14 -8.96 -1.27
CA ARG A 122 11.16 -10.39 -1.56
C ARG A 122 10.81 -10.72 -3.02
N ARG A 123 10.10 -9.85 -3.74
CA ARG A 123 9.81 -10.06 -5.18
C ARG A 123 11.06 -9.86 -6.03
N MET A 124 11.95 -8.96 -5.61
CA MET A 124 13.19 -8.64 -6.34
C MET A 124 14.32 -9.62 -6.03
N MET A 125 14.44 -10.06 -4.77
CA MET A 125 15.57 -10.89 -4.32
C MET A 125 15.18 -12.35 -3.99
N GLY A 126 13.89 -12.68 -4.04
CA GLY A 126 13.38 -14.00 -3.68
C GLY A 126 13.13 -14.91 -4.88
N ILE A 127 12.62 -16.10 -4.58
CA ILE A 127 12.37 -17.17 -5.57
C ILE A 127 11.18 -16.82 -6.48
N VAL A 128 10.19 -16.09 -5.96
CA VAL A 128 8.92 -15.81 -6.66
C VAL A 128 8.84 -14.34 -7.06
N SER A 129 9.16 -14.08 -8.31
CA SER A 129 9.03 -12.77 -8.97
C SER A 129 7.56 -12.47 -9.36
N ILE A 130 7.34 -11.34 -10.04
CA ILE A 130 6.03 -10.93 -10.56
C ILE A 130 6.06 -10.76 -12.07
N TRP A 131 4.91 -10.95 -12.71
CA TRP A 131 4.80 -10.89 -14.17
C TRP A 131 5.10 -9.49 -14.74
N ASP A 132 4.71 -8.43 -14.03
CA ASP A 132 4.89 -7.04 -14.45
C ASP A 132 6.35 -6.74 -14.79
N LEU A 133 7.30 -7.29 -14.03
CA LEU A 133 8.73 -7.14 -14.32
C LEU A 133 9.30 -8.27 -15.18
N MET A 134 8.88 -9.52 -14.95
CA MET A 134 9.42 -10.67 -15.68
C MET A 134 9.03 -10.69 -17.16
N SER A 135 7.98 -9.97 -17.55
CA SER A 135 7.56 -9.81 -18.95
C SER A 135 8.40 -8.77 -19.71
N ILE A 136 9.26 -7.99 -19.03
CA ILE A 136 10.16 -7.04 -19.68
C ILE A 136 11.36 -7.79 -20.25
N GLU A 137 11.41 -7.96 -21.57
CA GLU A 137 12.47 -8.74 -22.24
C GLU A 137 13.84 -8.07 -22.13
N ASP A 138 13.91 -6.74 -22.28
CA ASP A 138 15.14 -5.97 -22.14
C ASP A 138 15.61 -5.95 -20.68
N LEU A 139 16.82 -6.47 -20.45
CA LEU A 139 17.38 -6.60 -19.11
C LEU A 139 17.79 -5.26 -18.51
N ASP A 140 18.21 -4.30 -19.34
CA ASP A 140 18.62 -2.98 -18.88
C ASP A 140 17.38 -2.16 -18.47
N GLU A 141 16.29 -2.23 -19.25
CA GLU A 141 15.02 -1.60 -18.88
C GLU A 141 14.40 -2.24 -17.63
N ARG A 142 14.43 -3.57 -17.52
CA ARG A 142 13.95 -4.28 -16.33
C ARG A 142 14.74 -3.88 -15.08
N ALA A 143 16.06 -3.78 -15.19
CA ALA A 143 16.93 -3.42 -14.08
C ALA A 143 16.61 -2.03 -13.52
N VAL A 144 16.10 -1.09 -14.33
CA VAL A 144 15.63 0.22 -13.84
C VAL A 144 14.47 0.02 -12.86
N ALA A 145 13.43 -0.70 -13.26
CA ALA A 145 12.25 -0.95 -12.42
C ALA A 145 12.61 -1.75 -11.15
N GLU A 146 13.46 -2.77 -11.27
CA GLU A 146 13.90 -3.59 -10.13
C GLU A 146 14.71 -2.76 -9.11
N ARG A 147 15.61 -1.89 -9.58
CA ARG A 147 16.39 -0.99 -8.70
C ARG A 147 15.49 -0.02 -7.95
N LEU A 148 14.51 0.57 -8.63
CA LEU A 148 13.53 1.47 -8.01
C LEU A 148 12.70 0.72 -6.95
N ALA A 149 12.22 -0.49 -7.27
CA ALA A 149 11.48 -1.32 -6.33
C ALA A 149 12.31 -1.67 -5.08
N ILE A 150 13.61 -1.95 -5.23
CA ILE A 150 14.50 -2.19 -4.08
C ILE A 150 14.67 -0.93 -3.24
N ARG A 151 14.90 0.24 -3.86
CA ARG A 151 15.06 1.52 -3.16
C ARG A 151 13.80 1.89 -2.39
N ILE A 152 12.65 1.87 -3.06
CA ILE A 152 11.33 2.15 -2.46
C ILE A 152 11.02 1.18 -1.34
N GLY A 153 11.13 -0.13 -1.59
CA GLY A 153 10.85 -1.16 -0.59
C GLY A 153 11.74 -1.04 0.65
N THR A 154 13.01 -0.67 0.48
CA THR A 154 13.93 -0.39 1.59
C THR A 154 13.48 0.81 2.40
N ARG A 155 13.16 1.94 1.75
CA ARG A 155 12.69 3.15 2.42
C ARG A 155 11.36 2.91 3.13
N TRP A 156 10.41 2.21 2.51
CA TRP A 156 9.16 1.81 3.16
C TRP A 156 9.40 0.99 4.43
N VAL A 157 10.36 0.06 4.45
CA VAL A 157 10.66 -0.69 5.68
C VAL A 157 11.33 0.18 6.75
N VAL A 158 12.36 0.95 6.36
CA VAL A 158 13.22 1.68 7.32
C VAL A 158 12.57 2.97 7.82
N GLU A 159 11.82 3.66 6.97
CA GLU A 159 11.22 4.96 7.25
C GLU A 159 9.74 4.88 7.67
N ARG A 160 9.11 3.68 7.72
CA ARG A 160 7.67 3.53 8.06
C ARG A 160 7.23 4.31 9.30
N ALA A 161 8.07 4.42 10.33
CA ALA A 161 7.73 5.13 11.56
C ALA A 161 7.53 6.65 11.37
N ARG A 162 7.99 7.20 10.24
CA ARG A 162 7.82 8.61 9.84
C ARG A 162 6.60 8.83 8.96
N ILE A 163 5.94 7.77 8.50
CA ILE A 163 4.75 7.84 7.67
C ILE A 163 3.56 8.21 8.55
N THR A 164 2.94 9.33 8.22
CA THR A 164 1.77 9.88 8.92
C THR A 164 0.53 9.95 8.04
N SER A 165 0.71 9.94 6.72
CA SER A 165 -0.37 9.86 5.73
C SER A 165 0.03 9.00 4.53
N VAL A 166 -0.95 8.65 3.69
CA VAL A 166 -0.68 7.85 2.47
C VAL A 166 0.15 8.65 1.46
N GLU A 167 0.05 9.97 1.49
CA GLU A 167 0.87 10.88 0.68
C GLU A 167 2.35 10.80 1.07
N ASP A 168 2.70 10.55 2.34
CA ASP A 168 4.10 10.31 2.73
C ASP A 168 4.63 9.01 2.08
N LEU A 169 3.80 7.97 2.02
CA LEU A 169 4.14 6.68 1.40
C LEU A 169 4.33 6.84 -0.12
N VAL A 170 3.39 7.52 -0.78
CA VAL A 170 3.45 7.82 -2.22
C VAL A 170 4.60 8.78 -2.52
N GLY A 171 4.88 9.72 -1.62
CA GLY A 171 5.99 10.66 -1.71
C GLY A 171 7.34 9.96 -1.82
N ILE A 172 7.54 8.86 -1.08
CA ILE A 172 8.74 8.01 -1.26
C ILE A 172 8.83 7.47 -2.69
N VAL A 173 7.72 7.04 -3.28
CA VAL A 173 7.72 6.52 -4.66
C VAL A 173 8.13 7.62 -5.64
N VAL A 174 7.48 8.79 -5.54
CA VAL A 174 7.76 9.95 -6.40
C VAL A 174 9.21 10.43 -6.26
N ASP A 175 9.74 10.48 -5.03
CA ASP A 175 11.13 10.86 -4.77
C ASP A 175 12.12 9.92 -5.45
N GLU A 176 11.88 8.61 -5.40
CA GLU A 176 12.78 7.61 -5.97
C GLU A 176 12.68 7.54 -7.51
N THR A 177 11.51 7.83 -8.10
CA THR A 177 11.33 7.77 -9.57
C THR A 177 11.78 9.03 -10.30
N ARG A 178 11.91 10.15 -9.60
CA ARG A 178 12.26 11.45 -10.19
C ARG A 178 13.53 11.44 -11.04
N GLU A 179 14.58 10.75 -10.60
CA GLU A 179 15.87 10.65 -11.32
C GLU A 179 15.77 9.93 -12.67
N VAL A 180 14.70 9.16 -12.90
CA VAL A 180 14.47 8.38 -14.13
C VAL A 180 13.55 9.12 -15.10
N GLU A 181 12.75 10.06 -14.59
CA GLU A 181 11.79 10.84 -15.36
C GLU A 181 12.38 12.13 -15.97
N GLU A 182 13.51 12.61 -15.44
CA GLU A 182 14.31 13.75 -15.94
C GLU A 182 15.25 13.35 -17.10
#